data_AF-A0AAU7Z6P7-F1
#
_entry.id   AF-A0AAU7Z6P7-F1
#
_cell.length_a   1.000
_cell.length_b   1.000
_cell.length_c   1.000
_cell.angle_alpha   90.00
_cell.angle_beta   90.00
_cell.angle_gamma   90.00
#
_symmetry.space_group_name_H-M   'P 1'
#
loop_
_entity.id
_entity.type
_entity.pdbx_description
1 polymer ?
#
loop_
_entity_poly.entity_id
_entity_poly.type
_entity_poly.pdbx_seq_one_letter_code
_entity_poly.pdbx_strand_id
1 'polypeptide(L)'
;MIHSLRSKQWLGIDRDLWLTGVLVVGSITSGLITVLLYKVPKPAAALMWTLACLAVGSLLGFVFGIPRAATGSATDATQSHAGLSANTNIEQISDWLTKLLVGVGLVELKDLPHGLGAASHFVAAGMGDDSKLVPFAAALLVFFIVEGFLGGYLVTRTFFQRVFERSDLDLNDSGHRLS
;
A
#
# COMPACT_ATOMS: atom_id res chain seq x y z
N MET A 1 -33.13 8.68 -34.39
CA MET A 1 -33.62 9.34 -33.16
C MET A 1 -34.26 8.24 -32.32
N ILE A 2 -33.53 7.45 -31.56
CA ILE A 2 -32.76 7.85 -30.38
C ILE A 2 -31.34 7.27 -30.44
N HIS A 3 -30.40 8.19 -30.34
CA HIS A 3 -28.96 8.00 -30.25
C HIS A 3 -28.58 7.23 -28.98
N SER A 4 -27.67 6.28 -29.16
CA SER A 4 -26.51 6.04 -28.27
C SER A 4 -26.71 6.18 -26.76
N LEU A 5 -27.50 5.28 -26.17
CA LEU A 5 -27.21 4.80 -24.81
C LEU A 5 -26.39 3.51 -24.88
N ARG A 6 -25.38 3.49 -25.77
CA ARG A 6 -24.20 2.66 -25.55
C ARG A 6 -23.50 3.31 -24.36
N SER A 7 -23.99 2.98 -23.17
CA SER A 7 -23.27 3.19 -21.92
C SER A 7 -21.81 2.90 -22.21
N LYS A 8 -20.95 3.91 -22.10
CA LYS A 8 -19.52 3.79 -22.35
C LYS A 8 -19.00 2.73 -21.39
N GLN A 9 -19.03 1.49 -21.84
CA GLN A 9 -18.43 0.31 -21.26
C GLN A 9 -16.95 0.30 -21.66
N TRP A 10 -16.33 1.48 -21.53
CA TRP A 10 -14.89 1.68 -21.68
C TRP A 10 -14.28 1.33 -20.32
N LEU A 11 -14.17 0.01 -20.11
CA LEU A 11 -13.35 -0.69 -19.11
C LEU A 11 -13.60 -0.30 -17.64
N GLY A 12 -14.16 -1.22 -16.85
CA GLY A 12 -14.46 -1.05 -15.41
C GLY A 12 -13.27 -0.69 -14.50
N ILE A 13 -12.09 -0.43 -15.06
CA ILE A 13 -10.80 -0.28 -14.37
C ILE A 13 -10.55 1.16 -13.90
N ASP A 14 -11.10 2.19 -14.56
CA ASP A 14 -10.93 3.60 -14.14
C ASP A 14 -11.84 4.00 -12.98
N ARG A 15 -13.07 3.50 -12.98
CA ARG A 15 -14.00 3.69 -11.86
C ARG A 15 -13.47 3.01 -10.61
N ASP A 16 -12.93 1.80 -10.73
CA ASP A 16 -12.44 1.04 -9.59
C ASP A 16 -11.19 1.67 -8.98
N LEU A 17 -10.30 2.27 -9.79
CA LEU A 17 -9.18 3.08 -9.28
C LEU A 17 -9.66 4.36 -8.60
N TRP A 18 -10.61 5.07 -9.21
CA TRP A 18 -11.16 6.27 -8.59
C TRP A 18 -11.87 5.95 -7.27
N LEU A 19 -12.66 4.88 -7.23
CA LEU A 19 -13.29 4.37 -6.01
C LEU A 19 -12.25 3.98 -4.96
N THR A 20 -11.20 3.26 -5.35
CA THR A 20 -10.12 2.87 -4.44
C THR A 20 -9.42 4.11 -3.87
N GLY A 21 -9.10 5.09 -4.71
CA GLY A 21 -8.49 6.35 -4.29
C GLY A 21 -9.40 7.13 -3.34
N VAL A 22 -10.69 7.24 -3.65
CA VAL A 22 -11.67 7.90 -2.78
C VAL A 22 -11.83 7.18 -1.45
N LEU A 23 -11.83 5.84 -1.44
CA LEU A 23 -11.94 5.05 -0.21
C LEU A 23 -10.70 5.24 0.68
N VAL A 24 -9.50 5.17 0.12
CA VAL A 24 -8.23 5.35 0.86
C VAL A 24 -8.09 6.78 1.38
N VAL A 25 -8.37 7.79 0.55
CA VAL A 25 -8.32 9.19 1.01
C VAL A 25 -9.43 9.46 2.03
N GLY A 26 -10.62 8.89 1.83
CA GLY A 26 -11.75 9.00 2.75
C GLY A 26 -11.46 8.40 4.13
N SER A 27 -10.87 7.20 4.19
CA SER A 27 -10.50 6.57 5.45
C SER A 27 -9.41 7.36 6.18
N ILE A 28 -8.34 7.78 5.49
CA ILE A 28 -7.26 8.60 6.07
C ILE A 28 -7.80 9.93 6.61
N THR A 29 -8.64 10.62 5.84
CA THR A 29 -9.23 11.90 6.27
C THR A 29 -10.17 11.70 7.46
N SER A 30 -10.95 10.62 7.52
CA SER A 30 -11.79 10.30 8.68
C SER A 30 -10.98 10.07 9.96
N GLY A 31 -9.84 9.39 9.86
CA GLY A 31 -8.90 9.21 10.97
C GLY A 31 -8.29 10.54 11.42
N LEU A 32 -7.84 11.36 10.46
CA LEU A 32 -7.26 12.68 10.74
C LEU A 32 -8.27 13.60 11.44
N ILE A 33 -9.52 13.61 10.98
CA ILE A 33 -10.62 14.34 11.63
C ILE A 33 -10.80 13.85 13.06
N THR A 34 -10.79 12.54 13.30
CA THR A 34 -10.91 11.96 14.64
C THR A 34 -9.79 12.43 15.57
N VAL A 35 -8.54 12.48 15.08
CA VAL A 35 -7.39 13.00 15.85
C VAL A 35 -7.59 14.47 16.22
N LEU A 36 -8.04 15.30 15.27
CA LEU A 36 -8.29 16.71 15.51
C LEU A 36 -9.46 16.96 16.47
N LEU A 37 -10.53 16.15 16.39
CA LEU A 37 -11.69 16.24 17.27
C LEU A 37 -11.43 15.75 18.69
N TYR A 38 -10.46 14.85 18.89
CA TYR A 38 -10.09 14.35 20.23
C TYR A 38 -9.47 15.45 21.13
N LYS A 39 -8.96 16.54 20.54
CA LYS A 39 -8.39 17.71 21.25
C LYS A 39 -7.32 17.33 22.28
N VAL A 40 -6.28 16.62 21.82
CA VAL A 40 -5.10 16.34 22.65
C VAL A 40 -4.39 17.63 23.10
N PRO A 41 -3.72 17.66 24.26
CA PRO A 41 -3.04 18.86 24.76
C PRO A 41 -1.94 19.38 23.80
N LYS A 42 -1.21 18.46 23.16
CA LYS A 42 -0.16 18.78 22.18
C LYS A 42 -0.52 18.19 20.79
N PRO A 43 -1.39 18.85 20.01
CA PRO A 43 -1.89 18.30 18.74
C PRO A 43 -0.80 18.12 17.68
N ALA A 44 0.23 18.96 17.69
CA ALA A 44 1.37 18.80 16.79
C ALA A 44 2.10 17.45 16.97
N ALA A 45 2.20 16.97 18.21
CA ALA A 45 2.80 15.66 18.49
C ALA A 45 1.95 14.53 17.91
N ALA A 46 0.63 14.57 18.11
CA ALA A 46 -0.29 13.58 17.56
C ALA A 46 -0.27 13.55 16.02
N LEU A 47 -0.22 14.73 15.39
CA LEU A 47 -0.14 14.85 13.92
C LEU A 47 1.18 14.32 13.36
N MET A 48 2.30 14.56 14.04
CA MET A 48 3.60 13.99 13.64
C MET A 48 3.59 12.47 13.73
N TRP A 49 3.05 11.90 14.81
CA TRP A 49 2.90 10.44 14.94
C TRP A 49 1.96 9.85 13.89
N THR A 50 0.85 10.53 13.60
CA THR A 50 -0.08 10.17 12.53
C THR A 50 0.64 10.06 11.19
N LEU A 51 1.41 11.08 10.81
CA LEU A 51 2.16 11.09 9.56
C LEU A 51 3.27 10.04 9.54
N ALA A 52 3.98 9.84 10.65
CA ALA A 52 5.03 8.82 10.76
C ALA A 52 4.46 7.41 10.57
N CYS A 53 3.36 7.09 11.25
CA CYS A 53 2.66 5.81 11.11
C CYS A 53 2.15 5.58 9.70
N LEU A 54 1.54 6.60 9.09
CA LEU A 54 1.06 6.54 7.72
C LEU A 54 2.22 6.31 6.74
N ALA A 55 3.33 7.02 6.92
CA ALA A 55 4.52 6.88 6.08
C ALA A 55 5.13 5.47 6.20
N VAL A 56 5.37 4.99 7.43
CA VAL A 56 5.91 3.65 7.68
C VAL A 56 4.98 2.57 7.10
N GLY A 57 3.68 2.66 7.37
CA GLY A 57 2.68 1.79 6.78
C GLY A 57 2.76 1.81 5.25
N SER A 58 2.75 3.00 4.64
CA SER A 58 2.78 3.15 3.17
C SER A 58 4.04 2.59 2.53
N LEU A 59 5.20 2.72 3.18
CA LEU A 59 6.45 2.13 2.70
C LEU A 59 6.39 0.61 2.74
N LEU A 60 5.86 0.02 3.81
CA LEU A 60 5.64 -1.42 3.89
C LEU A 60 4.63 -1.87 2.82
N GLY A 61 3.49 -1.20 2.72
CA GLY A 61 2.48 -1.46 1.71
C GLY A 61 3.05 -1.40 0.30
N PHE A 62 3.89 -0.40 0.03
CA PHE A 62 4.62 -0.26 -1.23
C PHE A 62 5.48 -1.49 -1.52
N VAL A 63 6.34 -1.91 -0.58
CA VAL A 63 7.20 -3.10 -0.76
C VAL A 63 6.37 -4.36 -1.04
N PHE A 64 5.26 -4.55 -0.33
CA PHE A 64 4.38 -5.71 -0.52
C PHE A 64 3.47 -5.61 -1.76
N GLY A 65 3.26 -4.40 -2.29
CA GLY A 65 2.41 -4.14 -3.44
C GLY A 65 3.13 -4.30 -4.78
N ILE A 66 4.47 -4.34 -4.80
CA ILE A 66 5.24 -4.57 -6.02
C ILE A 66 4.92 -5.98 -6.54
N PRO A 67 4.30 -6.11 -7.73
CA PRO A 67 4.06 -7.41 -8.32
C PRO A 67 5.40 -8.08 -8.63
N ARG A 68 5.58 -9.31 -8.15
CA ARG A 68 6.68 -10.15 -8.60
C ARG A 68 6.42 -10.49 -10.06
N ALA A 69 7.41 -10.28 -10.93
CA ALA A 69 7.34 -10.80 -12.28
C ALA A 69 7.05 -12.29 -12.15
N ALA A 70 5.95 -12.76 -12.75
CA ALA A 70 5.77 -14.19 -12.89
C ALA A 70 6.97 -14.66 -13.69
N THR A 71 7.95 -15.29 -13.03
CA THR A 71 8.89 -16.17 -13.69
C THR A 71 8.01 -17.22 -14.33
N GLY A 72 7.70 -16.99 -15.60
CA GLY A 72 6.79 -17.81 -16.36
C GLY A 72 7.22 -19.26 -16.21
N SER A 73 6.26 -20.12 -15.93
CA SER A 73 6.28 -21.46 -16.49
C SER A 73 6.33 -21.30 -18.02
N ALA A 74 7.54 -21.10 -18.53
CA ALA A 74 7.85 -21.16 -19.96
C ALA A 74 7.82 -22.63 -20.35
N THR A 75 6.61 -23.14 -20.52
CA THR A 75 6.34 -24.32 -21.32
C THR A 75 5.54 -23.87 -22.54
N ASP A 76 6.16 -23.01 -23.35
CA ASP A 76 6.06 -23.08 -24.81
C ASP A 76 7.02 -22.07 -25.46
N ALA A 77 7.79 -22.57 -26.42
CA ALA A 77 8.76 -21.85 -27.24
C ALA A 77 8.04 -20.76 -28.08
N THR A 78 8.60 -19.58 -28.38
CA THR A 78 9.74 -19.38 -29.27
C THR A 78 10.07 -17.87 -29.30
N GLN A 79 11.36 -17.53 -29.12
CA GLN A 79 12.07 -16.31 -29.56
C GLN A 79 11.55 -14.89 -29.18
N SER A 80 12.35 -14.25 -28.32
CA SER A 80 12.79 -12.83 -28.32
C SER A 80 11.72 -11.72 -28.35
N HIS A 81 11.65 -10.80 -27.39
CA HIS A 81 12.74 -9.88 -27.05
C HIS A 81 12.60 -9.31 -25.63
N ALA A 82 13.74 -9.33 -24.92
CA ALA A 82 14.22 -8.30 -23.99
C ALA A 82 13.25 -7.15 -23.64
N GLY A 83 12.38 -7.38 -22.65
CA GLY A 83 11.65 -6.34 -21.95
C GLY A 83 11.89 -6.48 -20.46
N LEU A 84 12.95 -5.86 -19.97
CA LEU A 84 13.37 -5.81 -18.56
C LEU A 84 13.88 -7.15 -18.00
N SER A 85 15.17 -7.47 -18.22
CA SER A 85 15.87 -8.39 -17.32
C SER A 85 15.94 -7.73 -15.94
N ALA A 86 14.87 -7.89 -15.15
CA ALA A 86 14.95 -7.66 -13.72
C ALA A 86 16.16 -8.45 -13.22
N ASN A 87 17.09 -7.77 -12.56
CA ASN A 87 18.30 -8.40 -12.06
C ASN A 87 17.86 -9.49 -11.08
N THR A 88 17.98 -10.76 -11.48
CA THR A 88 17.50 -11.93 -10.71
C THR A 88 18.07 -11.95 -9.30
N ASN A 89 19.24 -11.32 -9.10
CA ASN A 89 19.84 -11.11 -7.80
C ASN A 89 18.98 -10.24 -6.86
N ILE A 90 18.39 -9.15 -7.35
CA ILE A 90 17.54 -8.24 -6.55
C ILE A 90 16.18 -8.87 -6.25
N GLU A 91 15.62 -9.62 -7.21
CA GLU A 91 14.38 -10.37 -7.00
C GLU A 91 14.55 -11.42 -5.90
N GLN A 92 15.63 -12.23 -6.00
CA GLN A 92 16.00 -13.19 -4.96
C GLN A 92 16.24 -12.49 -3.61
N ILE A 93 16.82 -11.29 -3.63
CA ILE A 93 17.05 -10.51 -2.42
C ILE A 93 15.74 -10.08 -1.75
N SER A 94 14.78 -9.58 -2.54
CA SER A 94 13.44 -9.22 -2.06
C SER A 94 12.69 -10.44 -1.51
N ASP A 95 12.89 -11.60 -2.11
CA ASP A 95 12.22 -12.84 -1.73
C ASP A 95 12.66 -13.35 -0.37
N TRP A 96 13.96 -13.29 -0.06
CA TRP A 96 14.42 -13.61 1.29
C TRP A 96 14.10 -12.50 2.28
N LEU A 97 14.15 -11.22 1.88
CA LEU A 97 13.81 -10.09 2.74
C LEU A 97 12.35 -10.15 3.17
N THR A 98 11.43 -10.44 2.25
CA THR A 98 10.00 -10.58 2.56
C THR A 98 9.75 -11.80 3.45
N LYS A 99 10.41 -12.94 3.19
CA LYS A 99 10.30 -14.15 4.03
C LYS A 99 10.85 -13.92 5.44
N LEU A 100 11.95 -13.18 5.58
CA LEU A 100 12.51 -12.81 6.86
C LEU A 100 11.58 -11.83 7.60
N LEU A 101 11.02 -10.84 6.91
CA LEU A 101 10.07 -9.89 7.49
C LEU A 101 8.80 -10.59 7.98
N VAL A 102 8.23 -11.49 7.18
CA VAL A 102 7.06 -12.29 7.57
C VAL A 102 7.42 -13.28 8.69
N GLY A 103 8.57 -13.96 8.60
CA GLY A 103 9.02 -14.94 9.58
C GLY A 103 9.31 -14.32 10.95
N VAL A 104 10.06 -13.22 10.98
CA VAL A 104 10.30 -12.44 12.20
C VAL A 104 8.98 -11.84 12.71
N GLY A 105 8.15 -11.29 11.82
CA GLY A 105 6.84 -10.76 12.19
C GLY A 105 5.93 -11.78 12.86
N LEU A 106 5.94 -13.04 12.41
CA LEU A 106 5.12 -14.11 12.98
C LEU A 106 5.62 -14.56 14.36
N VAL A 107 6.94 -14.57 14.58
CA VAL A 107 7.55 -14.92 15.87
C VAL A 107 7.34 -13.80 16.90
N GLU A 108 7.48 -12.55 16.48
CA GLU A 108 7.29 -11.36 17.33
C GLU A 108 5.81 -11.04 17.59
N LEU A 109 4.88 -11.66 16.85
CA LEU A 109 3.43 -11.44 17.00
C LEU A 109 2.92 -11.78 18.41
N LYS A 110 3.61 -12.71 19.11
CA LYS A 110 3.31 -13.06 20.50
C LYS A 110 3.56 -11.90 21.48
N ASP A 111 4.56 -11.06 21.20
CA ASP A 111 4.99 -9.95 22.03
C ASP A 111 4.38 -8.61 21.57
N LEU A 112 3.61 -8.63 20.48
CA LEU A 112 2.95 -7.47 19.89
C LEU A 112 2.10 -6.68 20.91
N PRO A 113 1.23 -7.29 21.74
CA PRO A 113 0.43 -6.52 22.69
C PRO A 113 1.29 -5.74 23.71
N HIS A 114 2.41 -6.33 24.14
CA HIS A 114 3.32 -5.69 25.08
C HIS A 114 4.10 -4.56 24.39
N GLY A 115 4.64 -4.80 23.19
CA GLY A 115 5.32 -3.77 22.39
C GLY A 115 4.41 -2.60 22.03
N LEU A 116 3.16 -2.88 21.64
CA LEU A 116 2.15 -1.85 21.38
C LEU A 116 1.83 -1.07 22.65
N GLY A 117 1.71 -1.73 23.80
CA GLY A 117 1.52 -1.07 25.09
C GLY A 117 2.65 -0.09 25.41
N ALA A 118 3.90 -0.52 25.25
CA ALA A 118 5.08 0.33 25.49
C ALA A 118 5.14 1.52 24.52
N ALA A 119 4.92 1.28 23.22
CA ALA A 119 4.88 2.32 22.21
C ALA A 119 3.75 3.33 22.49
N SER A 120 2.57 2.84 22.89
CA SER A 120 1.42 3.70 23.20
C SER A 120 1.69 4.62 24.39
N HIS A 121 2.34 4.12 25.44
CA HIS A 121 2.75 4.96 26.57
C HIS A 121 3.77 6.01 26.16
N PHE A 122 4.76 5.63 25.34
CA PHE A 122 5.78 6.57 24.83
C PHE A 122 5.14 7.69 24.00
N VAL A 123 4.25 7.33 23.08
CA VAL A 123 3.54 8.28 22.21
C VAL A 123 2.60 9.17 23.04
N ALA A 124 1.86 8.60 23.98
CA ALA A 124 0.96 9.33 24.88
C ALA A 124 1.69 10.35 25.75
N ALA A 125 2.85 10.00 26.30
CA ALA A 125 3.68 10.93 27.08
C ALA A 125 4.12 12.16 26.26
N GLY A 126 4.32 12.00 24.96
CA GLY A 126 4.57 13.11 24.04
C GLY A 126 3.37 14.04 23.82
N MET A 127 2.14 13.55 24.06
CA MET A 127 0.90 14.28 23.83
C MET A 127 0.36 14.99 25.08
N GLY A 128 0.64 14.49 26.28
CA GLY A 128 0.24 15.10 27.56
C GLY A 128 0.12 14.09 28.72
N ASP A 129 -0.35 14.56 29.88
CA ASP A 129 -0.43 13.80 31.13
C ASP A 129 -1.87 13.33 31.45
N ASP A 130 -2.57 12.75 30.48
CA ASP A 130 -3.91 12.16 30.66
C ASP A 130 -3.87 10.66 30.38
N SER A 131 -4.41 9.85 31.30
CA SER A 131 -4.47 8.39 31.18
C SER A 131 -5.27 7.90 29.97
N LYS A 132 -6.19 8.72 29.44
CA LYS A 132 -6.95 8.44 28.22
C LYS A 132 -6.10 8.53 26.95
N LEU A 133 -4.93 9.17 27.01
CA LEU A 133 -4.03 9.30 25.85
C LEU A 133 -3.36 7.99 25.48
N VAL A 134 -3.16 7.07 26.43
CA VAL A 134 -2.55 5.75 26.16
C VAL A 134 -3.42 4.90 25.22
N PRO A 135 -4.71 4.63 25.51
CA PRO A 135 -5.55 3.88 24.59
C PRO A 135 -5.79 4.63 23.27
N PHE A 136 -5.82 5.98 23.29
CA PHE A 136 -5.88 6.78 22.07
C PHE A 136 -4.63 6.61 21.20
N ALA A 137 -3.44 6.65 21.81
CA ALA A 137 -2.17 6.42 21.12
C ALA A 137 -2.11 5.01 20.51
N ALA A 138 -2.59 4.00 21.24
CA ALA A 138 -2.67 2.63 20.72
C ALA A 138 -3.54 2.55 19.46
N ALA A 139 -4.74 3.15 19.51
CA ALA A 139 -5.64 3.21 18.37
C ALA A 139 -5.02 3.97 17.19
N LEU A 140 -4.39 5.12 17.44
CA LEU A 140 -3.71 5.94 16.44
C LEU A 140 -2.60 5.15 15.73
N LEU A 141 -1.71 4.51 16.49
CA LEU A 141 -0.61 3.71 15.96
C LEU A 141 -1.13 2.61 15.03
N VAL A 142 -2.08 1.80 15.52
CA VAL A 142 -2.64 0.69 14.75
C VAL A 142 -3.37 1.18 13.51
N PHE A 143 -4.25 2.17 13.67
CA PHE A 143 -5.08 2.68 12.59
C PHE A 143 -4.23 3.23 11.43
N PHE A 144 -3.30 4.16 11.69
CA PHE A 144 -2.55 4.80 10.61
C PHE A 144 -1.48 3.90 10.00
N ILE A 145 -0.91 2.95 10.75
CA ILE A 145 -0.02 1.93 10.16
C ILE A 145 -0.80 1.04 9.20
N VAL A 146 -1.98 0.56 9.61
CA VAL A 146 -2.82 -0.31 8.77
C VAL A 146 -3.34 0.43 7.54
N GLU A 147 -3.84 1.66 7.70
CA GLU A 147 -4.27 2.52 6.59
C GLU A 147 -3.12 2.85 5.64
N GLY A 148 -1.95 3.20 6.17
CA GLY A 148 -0.75 3.43 5.37
C GLY A 148 -0.40 2.19 4.57
N PHE A 149 -0.35 1.03 5.22
CA PHE A 149 -0.05 -0.25 4.57
C PHE A 149 -1.05 -0.58 3.47
N LEU A 150 -2.35 -0.51 3.76
CA LEU A 150 -3.38 -0.84 2.79
C LEU A 150 -3.37 0.16 1.62
N GLY A 151 -3.24 1.45 1.90
CA GLY A 151 -3.14 2.49 0.87
C GLY A 151 -1.92 2.32 -0.01
N GLY A 152 -0.73 2.15 0.59
CA GLY A 152 0.52 1.92 -0.15
C GLY A 152 0.48 0.64 -0.99
N TYR A 153 -0.11 -0.43 -0.45
CA TYR A 153 -0.30 -1.70 -1.16
C TYR A 153 -1.22 -1.57 -2.36
N LEU A 154 -2.42 -1.02 -2.16
CA LEU A 154 -3.42 -0.89 -3.22
C LEU A 154 -2.95 0.05 -4.33
N VAL A 155 -2.35 1.20 -3.97
CA VAL A 155 -1.80 2.15 -4.94
C VAL A 155 -0.68 1.50 -5.75
N THR A 156 0.28 0.86 -5.09
CA THR A 156 1.40 0.22 -5.80
C THR A 156 0.91 -0.88 -6.73
N ARG A 157 0.04 -1.77 -6.23
CA ARG A 157 -0.48 -2.89 -7.01
C ARG A 157 -1.25 -2.40 -8.25
N THR A 158 -2.14 -1.42 -8.08
CA THR A 158 -2.95 -0.89 -9.20
C THR A 158 -2.13 -0.04 -10.18
N PHE A 159 -1.08 0.63 -9.71
CA PHE A 159 -0.15 1.38 -10.56
C PHE A 159 0.67 0.44 -11.46
N PHE A 160 1.32 -0.57 -10.88
CA PHE A 160 2.14 -1.50 -11.66
C PHE A 160 1.32 -2.34 -12.64
N GLN A 161 0.12 -2.79 -12.27
CA GLN A 161 -0.79 -3.48 -13.20
C GLN A 161 -1.03 -2.66 -14.48
N ARG A 162 -1.26 -1.36 -14.35
CA ARG A 162 -1.46 -0.47 -15.52
C ARG A 162 -0.21 -0.29 -16.37
N VAL A 163 0.96 -0.23 -15.72
CA VAL A 163 2.24 -0.10 -16.44
C VAL A 163 2.47 -1.33 -17.31
N PHE A 164 2.18 -2.53 -16.80
CA PHE A 164 2.31 -3.77 -17.59
C PHE A 164 1.27 -3.86 -18.71
N GLU A 165 -0.01 -3.57 -18.43
CA GLU A 165 -1.06 -3.59 -19.46
C GLU A 165 -0.75 -2.68 -20.66
N ARG A 166 -0.19 -1.49 -20.40
CA ARG A 166 0.23 -0.57 -21.49
C ARG A 166 1.42 -1.11 -22.27
N SER A 167 2.38 -1.70 -21.58
CA SER A 167 3.59 -2.26 -22.20
C SER A 167 3.25 -3.41 -23.15
N ASP A 168 2.31 -4.28 -22.75
CA ASP A 168 1.86 -5.41 -23.59
C ASP A 168 1.11 -4.95 -24.84
N LEU A 169 0.29 -3.90 -24.72
CA LEU A 169 -0.41 -3.29 -25.86
C LEU A 169 0.56 -2.67 -26.87
N ASP A 170 1.56 -1.91 -26.40
CA ASP A 170 2.55 -1.26 -27.25
C ASP A 170 3.40 -2.27 -28.03
N LEU A 171 3.73 -3.42 -27.42
CA LEU A 171 4.46 -4.51 -28.08
C LEU A 171 3.63 -5.17 -29.18
N ASN A 172 2.33 -5.38 -28.96
CA ASN A 172 1.46 -6.01 -29.95
C ASN A 172 1.22 -5.10 -31.18
N ASP A 173 1.05 -3.79 -30.95
CA ASP A 173 0.92 -2.81 -32.04
C ASP A 173 2.22 -2.68 -32.86
N SER A 174 3.38 -2.82 -32.21
CA SER A 174 4.69 -2.83 -32.88
C SER A 174 4.90 -4.06 -33.76
N GLY A 175 4.45 -5.23 -33.31
CA GLY A 175 4.51 -6.48 -34.07
C GLY A 175 3.68 -6.44 -35.36
N HIS A 176 2.47 -5.88 -35.30
CA HIS A 176 1.59 -5.74 -36.47
C HIS A 176 2.08 -4.74 -37.53
N ARG A 177 2.99 -3.82 -37.17
CA ARG A 177 3.55 -2.84 -38.13
C ARG A 177 4.73 -3.38 -38.94
N LEU A 178 5.30 -4.51 -38.55
CA LEU A 178 6.47 -5.13 -39.18
C LEU A 178 6.11 -6.35 -40.05
N SER A 179 4.83 -6.72 -40.14
CA SER A 179 4.27 -7.80 -40.99
C SER A 179 3.49 -7.24 -42.18
#